data_AF-A0AA39LZN1-F1
#
_entry.id   AF-A0AA39LZN1-F1
#
_cell.length_a   1.000
_cell.length_b   1.000
_cell.length_c   1.000
_cell.angle_alpha   90.00
_cell.angle_beta   90.00
_cell.angle_gamma   90.00
#
_symmetry.space_group_name_H-M   'P 1'
#
loop_
_entity.id
_entity.type
_entity.pdbx_description
1 polymer ?
#
loop_
_entity_poly.entity_id
_entity_poly.type
_entity_poly.pdbx_seq_one_letter_code
_entity_poly.pdbx_strand_id
1 'polypeptide(L)'
;MLRYAVFATLLSAALACEAFPNNTATTYNWWQCYDSHIKYYKTTPEDSTGKLEYPIALTKPLLVVADIDNSGKDYSSLTLSIRLWEWGGFLGCQWNEINTFGLLSNLDACTHGVPCPIKTGRQTLTLTIDFSKFQAIIGLLKNDAPYQIEITLKDNNSSDKTCVMAQARALTH
;
A
#
# COMPACT_ATOMS: atom_id res chain seq x y z
N MET A 1 -0.45 -63.36 -14.85
CA MET A 1 -1.29 -62.16 -15.05
C MET A 1 -0.72 -61.04 -14.20
N LEU A 2 0.19 -60.22 -14.73
CA LEU A 2 0.62 -59.00 -14.04
C LEU A 2 1.12 -58.02 -15.12
N ARG A 3 0.16 -57.48 -15.87
CA ARG A 3 0.41 -56.51 -16.93
C ARG A 3 0.52 -55.13 -16.27
N TYR A 4 1.75 -54.65 -16.17
CA TYR A 4 2.15 -53.26 -16.34
C TYR A 4 1.16 -52.20 -15.83
N ALA A 5 1.13 -51.99 -14.52
CA ALA A 5 0.69 -50.72 -13.94
C ALA A 5 1.90 -49.78 -13.92
N VAL A 6 2.09 -49.02 -14.99
CA VAL A 6 3.20 -48.05 -15.12
C VAL A 6 2.65 -46.75 -15.68
N PHE A 7 2.77 -45.71 -14.84
CA PHE A 7 2.81 -44.28 -15.16
C PHE A 7 1.49 -43.55 -15.46
N ALA A 8 0.74 -43.28 -14.39
CA ALA A 8 0.10 -41.99 -14.24
C ALA A 8 1.03 -41.08 -13.40
N THR A 9 2.09 -40.53 -14.00
CA THR A 9 2.79 -39.39 -13.41
C THR A 9 1.84 -38.21 -13.49
N LEU A 10 1.18 -37.94 -12.36
CA LEU A 10 0.52 -36.69 -12.08
C LEU A 10 1.52 -35.56 -12.32
N LEU A 11 1.43 -34.89 -13.47
CA LEU A 11 1.86 -33.50 -13.57
C LEU A 11 0.88 -32.67 -12.74
N SER A 12 0.99 -32.76 -11.42
CA SER A 12 0.59 -31.66 -10.56
C SER A 12 1.62 -30.57 -10.80
N ALA A 13 1.46 -29.81 -11.88
CA ALA A 13 1.99 -28.47 -11.92
C ALA A 13 1.29 -27.73 -10.78
N ALA A 14 1.89 -27.78 -9.59
CA ALA A 14 1.60 -26.81 -8.57
C ALA A 14 1.90 -25.47 -9.24
N LEU A 15 0.85 -24.75 -9.62
CA LEU A 15 0.92 -23.36 -10.02
C LEU A 15 1.39 -22.61 -8.78
N ALA A 16 2.71 -22.65 -8.55
CA ALA A 16 3.35 -21.80 -7.58
C ALA A 16 2.96 -20.38 -7.96
N CYS A 17 2.42 -19.61 -7.00
CA CYS A 17 2.03 -18.24 -7.26
C CYS A 17 3.19 -17.47 -7.85
N GLU A 18 2.91 -16.58 -8.79
CA GLU A 18 3.89 -15.58 -9.20
C GLU A 18 4.40 -14.89 -7.94
N ALA A 19 5.71 -14.93 -7.70
CA ALA A 19 6.29 -14.43 -6.45
C ALA A 19 6.04 -12.92 -6.27
N PHE A 20 5.94 -12.18 -7.38
CA PHE A 20 5.76 -10.74 -7.44
C PHE A 20 4.68 -10.38 -8.48
N PRO A 21 3.39 -10.43 -8.12
CA PRO A 21 2.30 -10.13 -9.04
C PRO A 21 2.42 -8.70 -9.57
N ASN A 22 1.83 -8.43 -10.73
CA ASN A 22 1.77 -7.10 -11.31
C ASN A 22 3.15 -6.44 -11.51
N ASN A 23 4.20 -7.23 -11.74
CA ASN A 23 5.59 -6.78 -11.88
C ASN A 23 6.14 -6.04 -10.64
N THR A 24 5.60 -6.32 -9.45
CA THR A 24 6.08 -5.72 -8.19
C THR A 24 7.51 -6.10 -7.84
N ALA A 25 8.19 -6.96 -8.59
CA ALA A 25 9.63 -7.19 -8.40
C ALA A 25 10.46 -5.92 -8.65
N THR A 26 10.01 -5.05 -9.57
CA THR A 26 10.75 -3.89 -10.08
C THR A 26 9.92 -2.61 -10.20
N THR A 27 8.60 -2.70 -10.04
CA THR A 27 7.68 -1.61 -10.37
C THR A 27 6.79 -1.25 -9.19
N TYR A 28 6.76 0.04 -8.86
CA TYR A 28 5.75 0.64 -8.01
C TYR A 28 4.49 0.91 -8.84
N ASN A 29 3.39 0.23 -8.50
CA ASN A 29 2.10 0.43 -9.15
C ASN A 29 1.18 1.20 -8.20
N TRP A 30 0.36 2.10 -8.73
CA TRP A 30 -0.62 2.83 -7.92
C TRP A 30 -1.82 3.24 -8.76
N TRP A 31 -2.96 3.45 -8.10
CA TRP A 31 -4.16 4.00 -8.70
C TRP A 31 -5.04 4.66 -7.65
N GLN A 32 -5.89 5.58 -8.10
CA GLN A 32 -6.93 6.16 -7.25
C GLN A 32 -8.11 5.18 -7.18
N CYS A 33 -8.61 4.90 -5.97
CA CYS A 33 -9.62 3.85 -5.76
C CYS A 33 -10.99 4.22 -6.35
N TYR A 34 -11.34 5.51 -6.31
CA TYR A 34 -12.59 6.09 -6.79
C TYR A 34 -12.43 7.59 -7.00
N ASP A 35 -13.30 8.18 -7.80
CA ASP A 35 -13.32 9.62 -8.03
C ASP A 35 -13.64 10.38 -6.73
N SER A 36 -12.94 11.50 -6.52
CA SER A 36 -13.12 12.37 -5.36
C SER A 36 -12.75 13.81 -5.69
N HIS A 37 -13.00 14.74 -4.77
CA HIS A 37 -12.57 16.14 -4.92
C HIS A 37 -11.05 16.29 -5.05
N ILE A 38 -10.28 15.35 -4.49
CA ILE A 38 -8.83 15.26 -4.67
C ILE A 38 -8.54 14.29 -5.81
N LYS A 39 -7.88 14.80 -6.86
CA LYS A 39 -7.40 14.00 -7.99
C LYS A 39 -5.90 13.82 -7.89
N TYR A 40 -5.42 12.59 -8.05
CA TYR A 40 -4.00 12.26 -8.05
C TYR A 40 -3.50 12.13 -9.50
N TYR A 41 -2.40 12.82 -9.82
CA TYR A 41 -1.73 12.72 -11.13
C TYR A 41 -0.49 11.84 -11.06
N LYS A 42 0.19 11.83 -9.92
CA LYS A 42 1.40 11.04 -9.68
C LYS A 42 1.52 10.73 -8.21
N THR A 43 1.98 9.52 -7.88
CA THR A 43 2.53 9.20 -6.56
C THR A 43 3.90 8.57 -6.73
N THR A 44 4.83 8.85 -5.82
CA THR A 44 6.21 8.34 -5.89
C THR A 44 6.72 8.06 -4.48
N PRO A 45 7.16 6.83 -4.18
CA PRO A 45 7.88 6.55 -2.95
C PRO A 45 9.28 7.14 -3.06
N GLU A 46 9.67 7.95 -2.08
CA GLU A 46 10.98 8.57 -2.01
C GLU A 46 11.63 8.30 -0.65
N ASP A 47 12.96 8.21 -0.66
CA ASP A 47 13.76 8.17 0.55
C ASP A 47 13.91 9.59 1.15
N SER A 48 14.57 9.69 2.31
CA SER A 48 14.84 10.97 2.98
C SER A 48 15.71 11.95 2.18
N THR A 49 16.31 11.52 1.06
CA THR A 49 17.11 12.36 0.16
C THR A 49 16.30 12.84 -1.06
N GLY A 50 15.03 12.46 -1.18
CA GLY A 50 14.16 12.81 -2.31
C GLY A 50 14.42 11.97 -3.56
N LYS A 51 15.04 10.79 -3.42
CA LYS A 51 15.25 9.85 -4.53
C LYS A 51 14.21 8.76 -4.48
N LEU A 52 13.83 8.25 -5.67
CA LEU A 52 12.95 7.10 -5.78
C LEU A 52 13.43 5.96 -4.88
N GLU A 53 12.59 5.52 -3.97
CA GLU A 53 12.86 4.41 -3.09
C GLU A 53 12.22 3.14 -3.64
N TYR A 54 13.08 2.23 -4.12
CA TYR A 54 12.67 0.90 -4.54
C TYR A 54 13.80 -0.13 -4.36
N PRO A 55 13.54 -1.29 -3.73
CA PRO A 55 12.33 -1.66 -2.99
C PRO A 55 12.10 -0.75 -1.77
N ILE A 56 10.88 -0.73 -1.25
CA ILE A 56 10.51 0.13 -0.11
C ILE A 56 11.06 -0.48 1.19
N ALA A 57 11.93 0.24 1.90
CA ALA A 57 12.40 -0.20 3.21
C ALA A 57 11.47 0.29 4.33
N LEU A 58 10.76 -0.64 4.99
CA LEU A 58 9.84 -0.34 6.10
C LEU A 58 10.56 -0.10 7.43
N THR A 59 11.88 -0.26 7.47
CA THR A 59 12.73 0.00 8.64
C THR A 59 12.97 1.48 8.90
N LYS A 60 12.58 2.36 7.97
CA LYS A 60 12.70 3.82 8.07
C LYS A 60 11.41 4.49 7.59
N PRO A 61 11.19 5.78 7.92
CA PRO A 61 10.05 6.52 7.40
C PRO A 61 10.08 6.56 5.86
N LEU A 62 8.94 6.24 5.25
CA LEU A 62 8.72 6.34 3.81
C LEU A 62 8.12 7.71 3.49
N LEU A 63 8.69 8.42 2.53
CA LEU A 63 8.06 9.62 1.97
C LEU A 63 7.26 9.22 0.73
N VAL A 64 5.99 9.60 0.67
CA VAL A 64 5.15 9.43 -0.52
C VAL A 64 4.84 10.81 -1.07
N VAL A 65 5.48 11.15 -2.18
CA VAL A 65 5.26 12.42 -2.87
C VAL A 65 4.13 12.26 -3.87
N ALA A 66 3.08 13.07 -3.73
CA ALA A 66 1.89 13.04 -4.55
C ALA A 66 1.66 14.39 -5.24
N ASP A 67 1.53 14.40 -6.56
CA ASP A 67 1.01 15.54 -7.32
C ASP A 67 -0.52 15.41 -7.39
N ILE A 68 -1.22 16.37 -6.78
CA ILE A 68 -2.66 16.33 -6.65
C ILE A 68 -3.30 17.64 -7.11
N ASP A 69 -4.59 17.60 -7.43
CA ASP A 69 -5.45 18.78 -7.56
C ASP A 69 -6.70 18.60 -6.70
N ASN A 70 -6.91 19.54 -5.78
CA ASN A 70 -8.05 19.56 -4.90
C ASN A 70 -9.11 20.55 -5.43
N SER A 71 -10.18 20.02 -6.00
CA SER A 71 -11.34 20.80 -6.47
C SER A 71 -12.37 21.11 -5.37
N GLY A 72 -12.16 20.60 -4.16
CA GLY A 72 -13.01 20.82 -3.00
C GLY A 72 -12.58 22.03 -2.16
N LYS A 73 -12.88 21.96 -0.87
CA LYS A 73 -12.48 22.95 0.14
C LYS A 73 -11.08 22.66 0.70
N ASP A 74 -10.56 23.59 1.49
CA ASP A 74 -9.40 23.32 2.35
C ASP A 74 -9.75 22.24 3.38
N TYR A 75 -8.97 21.15 3.39
CA TYR A 75 -9.15 20.06 4.36
C TYR A 75 -8.11 20.14 5.48
N SER A 76 -8.52 20.61 6.65
CA SER A 76 -7.64 20.79 7.83
C SER A 76 -7.85 19.75 8.93
N SER A 77 -8.90 18.94 8.86
CA SER A 77 -9.22 17.90 9.85
C SER A 77 -9.54 16.61 9.11
N LEU A 78 -8.54 15.76 8.99
CA LEU A 78 -8.59 14.55 8.20
C LEU A 78 -8.35 13.34 9.09
N THR A 79 -9.12 12.29 8.84
CA THR A 79 -8.90 10.95 9.37
C THR A 79 -8.19 10.09 8.33
N LEU A 80 -7.11 9.44 8.74
CA LEU A 80 -6.29 8.50 7.97
C LEU A 80 -6.65 7.06 8.34
N SER A 81 -6.93 6.24 7.34
CA SER A 81 -7.06 4.78 7.50
C SER A 81 -6.18 4.07 6.48
N ILE A 82 -5.38 3.12 6.94
CA ILE A 82 -4.49 2.30 6.12
C ILE A 82 -4.92 0.83 6.23
N ARG A 83 -5.06 0.18 5.08
CA ARG A 83 -5.23 -1.27 4.98
C ARG A 83 -4.07 -1.86 4.21
N LEU A 84 -3.68 -3.08 4.58
CA LEU A 84 -2.51 -3.76 4.05
C LEU A 84 -2.91 -5.15 3.56
N TRP A 85 -2.33 -5.60 2.45
CA TRP A 85 -2.47 -6.97 1.97
C TRP A 85 -1.10 -7.55 1.65
N GLU A 86 -0.94 -8.84 1.93
CA GLU A 86 0.16 -9.65 1.43
C GLU A 86 -0.29 -10.50 0.24
N TRP A 87 0.62 -10.80 -0.67
CA TRP A 87 0.34 -11.72 -1.76
C TRP A 87 0.57 -13.18 -1.35
N GLY A 88 -0.30 -14.06 -1.83
CA GLY A 88 -0.17 -15.49 -1.58
C GLY A 88 -0.59 -15.88 -0.17
N GLY A 89 -0.33 -17.14 0.21
CA GLY A 89 -0.72 -17.70 1.50
C GLY A 89 -1.64 -18.90 1.34
N PHE A 90 -2.24 -19.35 2.44
CA PHE A 90 -3.07 -20.56 2.45
C PHE A 90 -4.31 -20.46 1.54
N LEU A 91 -4.81 -19.24 1.32
CA LEU A 91 -5.98 -18.97 0.46
C LEU A 91 -5.64 -18.89 -1.04
N GLY A 92 -4.38 -19.13 -1.43
CA GLY A 92 -3.94 -19.17 -2.82
C GLY A 92 -3.33 -17.85 -3.33
N CYS A 93 -3.20 -17.76 -4.65
CA CYS A 93 -2.51 -16.65 -5.35
C CYS A 93 -3.42 -15.42 -5.48
N GLN A 94 -3.63 -14.75 -4.35
CA GLN A 94 -4.45 -13.55 -4.25
C GLN A 94 -3.88 -12.61 -3.19
N TRP A 95 -4.37 -11.37 -3.20
CA TRP A 95 -4.10 -10.41 -2.14
C TRP A 95 -4.94 -10.75 -0.90
N ASN A 96 -4.29 -11.06 0.20
CA ASN A 96 -4.92 -11.39 1.47
C ASN A 96 -4.73 -10.24 2.46
N GLU A 97 -5.83 -9.74 3.01
CA GLU A 97 -5.78 -8.60 3.92
C GLU A 97 -5.12 -8.98 5.24
N ILE A 98 -4.18 -8.14 5.66
CA ILE A 98 -3.48 -8.25 6.93
C ILE A 98 -4.33 -7.56 7.98
N ASN A 99 -4.81 -8.32 8.96
CA ASN A 99 -5.60 -7.76 10.03
C ASN A 99 -4.69 -6.94 10.98
N THR A 100 -4.81 -5.62 10.89
CA THR A 100 -4.07 -4.68 11.75
C THR A 100 -4.74 -4.48 13.11
N PHE A 101 -5.85 -5.17 13.39
CA PHE A 101 -6.68 -5.03 14.58
C PHE A 101 -7.09 -3.58 14.87
N GLY A 102 -7.27 -2.79 13.82
CA GLY A 102 -7.65 -1.37 13.91
C GLY A 102 -6.51 -0.41 14.23
N LEU A 103 -5.27 -0.88 14.42
CA LEU A 103 -4.12 -0.02 14.75
C LEU A 103 -3.82 1.03 13.67
N LEU A 104 -4.18 0.74 12.42
CA LEU A 104 -3.98 1.64 11.29
C LEU A 104 -5.26 2.34 10.83
N SER A 105 -6.35 2.26 11.61
CA SER A 105 -7.66 2.80 11.24
C SER A 105 -8.01 4.02 12.06
N ASN A 106 -8.65 5.00 11.41
CA ASN A 106 -9.16 6.21 12.04
C ASN A 106 -8.12 7.06 12.79
N LEU A 107 -6.89 7.11 12.29
CA LEU A 107 -5.82 7.95 12.84
C LEU A 107 -6.05 9.41 12.48
N ASP A 108 -5.61 10.34 13.31
CA ASP A 108 -5.56 11.76 12.93
C ASP A 108 -4.48 11.94 11.85
N ALA A 109 -4.89 12.24 10.62
CA ALA A 109 -3.99 12.29 9.47
C ALA A 109 -2.92 13.38 9.61
N CYS A 110 -3.31 14.54 10.15
CA CYS A 110 -2.46 15.72 10.27
C CYS A 110 -1.30 15.52 11.26
N THR A 111 -1.52 14.69 12.28
CA THR A 111 -0.50 14.28 13.26
C THR A 111 0.24 12.98 12.86
N HIS A 112 -0.25 12.29 11.83
CA HIS A 112 0.32 11.03 11.30
C HIS A 112 0.88 11.21 9.88
N GLY A 113 1.50 12.37 9.62
CA GLY A 113 2.37 12.58 8.48
C GLY A 113 1.70 13.10 7.21
N VAL A 114 0.39 13.38 7.23
CA VAL A 114 -0.27 14.11 6.14
C VAL A 114 -0.12 15.62 6.36
N PRO A 115 0.44 16.37 5.40
CA PRO A 115 0.54 17.82 5.52
C PRO A 115 -0.87 18.44 5.46
N CYS A 116 -1.28 19.06 6.57
CA CYS A 116 -2.54 19.77 6.68
C CYS A 116 -2.31 21.29 6.79
N PRO A 117 -3.21 22.11 6.22
CA PRO A 117 -4.36 21.71 5.41
C PRO A 117 -3.98 21.27 3.99
N ILE A 118 -4.75 20.35 3.41
CA ILE A 118 -4.73 20.11 1.97
C ILE A 118 -5.50 21.27 1.32
N LYS A 119 -4.78 22.19 0.68
CA LYS A 119 -5.35 23.42 0.08
C LYS A 119 -6.18 23.12 -1.16
N THR A 120 -7.11 23.99 -1.53
CA THR A 120 -7.74 23.95 -2.87
C THR A 120 -6.69 24.23 -3.97
N GLY A 121 -6.83 23.57 -5.12
CA GLY A 121 -5.97 23.70 -6.30
C GLY A 121 -4.87 22.63 -6.40
N ARG A 122 -4.05 22.76 -7.45
CA ARG A 122 -2.94 21.84 -7.73
C ARG A 122 -1.75 22.08 -6.82
N GLN A 123 -1.24 21.03 -6.19
CA GLN A 123 -0.11 21.09 -5.25
C GLN A 123 0.62 19.75 -5.18
N THR A 124 1.84 19.79 -4.64
CA THR A 124 2.59 18.59 -4.27
C THR A 124 2.45 18.35 -2.76
N LEU A 125 1.94 17.18 -2.38
CA LEU A 125 1.88 16.74 -0.99
C LEU A 125 2.97 15.70 -0.74
N THR A 126 3.70 15.84 0.37
CA THR A 126 4.64 14.83 0.84
C THR A 126 4.08 14.18 2.09
N LEU A 127 3.54 12.96 1.95
CA LEU A 127 3.06 12.19 3.08
C LEU A 127 4.23 11.45 3.71
N THR A 128 4.35 11.48 5.03
CA THR A 128 5.37 10.72 5.77
C THR A 128 4.71 9.52 6.45
N ILE A 129 5.00 8.32 5.98
CA ILE A 129 4.51 7.09 6.60
C ILE A 129 5.63 6.52 7.47
N ASP A 130 5.51 6.75 8.77
CA ASP A 130 6.45 6.23 9.75
C ASP A 130 5.98 4.87 10.28
N PHE A 131 6.53 3.81 9.69
CA PHE A 131 6.22 2.45 10.10
C PHE A 131 6.82 2.07 11.47
N SER A 132 7.74 2.86 12.04
CA SER A 132 8.31 2.57 13.37
C SER A 132 7.25 2.50 14.49
N LYS A 133 6.11 3.17 14.30
CA LYS A 133 4.96 3.11 15.21
C LYS A 133 4.17 1.80 15.11
N PHE A 134 4.45 0.99 14.11
CA PHE A 134 3.73 -0.23 13.76
C PHE A 134 4.64 -1.46 13.70
N GLN A 135 5.76 -1.44 14.44
CA GLN A 135 6.75 -2.52 14.49
C GLN A 135 6.14 -3.89 14.82
N ALA A 136 5.08 -3.93 15.65
CA ALA A 136 4.35 -5.17 15.91
C ALA A 136 3.73 -5.77 14.64
N ILE A 137 3.26 -4.95 13.71
CA ILE A 137 2.72 -5.38 12.41
C ILE A 137 3.87 -5.73 11.47
N ILE A 138 4.92 -4.89 11.38
CA ILE A 138 6.10 -5.15 10.51
C ILE A 138 6.76 -6.48 10.87
N GLY A 139 6.87 -6.82 12.16
CA GLY A 139 7.45 -8.07 12.62
C GLY A 139 6.69 -9.32 12.14
N LEU A 140 5.43 -9.16 11.70
CA LEU A 140 4.64 -10.23 11.09
C LEU A 140 4.76 -10.26 9.57
N LEU A 141 5.31 -9.22 8.95
CA LEU A 141 5.46 -9.09 7.51
C LEU A 141 6.68 -9.88 7.02
N LYS A 142 6.47 -10.71 5.99
CA LYS A 142 7.54 -11.36 5.24
C LYS A 142 8.49 -10.30 4.67
N ASN A 143 9.79 -10.54 4.83
CA ASN A 143 10.78 -9.71 4.17
C ASN A 143 10.80 -10.00 2.67
N ASP A 144 11.21 -8.99 1.92
CA ASP A 144 11.43 -9.09 0.49
C ASP A 144 10.24 -9.62 -0.30
N ALA A 145 9.06 -9.07 0.01
CA ALA A 145 7.78 -9.56 -0.48
C ALA A 145 6.94 -8.43 -1.10
N PRO A 146 5.99 -8.76 -2.00
CA PRO A 146 5.04 -7.79 -2.54
C PRO A 146 3.92 -7.50 -1.54
N TYR A 147 3.61 -6.22 -1.40
CA TYR A 147 2.53 -5.70 -0.56
C TYR A 147 1.60 -4.80 -1.36
N GLN A 148 0.34 -4.81 -0.98
CA GLN A 148 -0.63 -3.79 -1.39
C GLN A 148 -1.02 -2.95 -0.18
N ILE A 149 -1.18 -1.66 -0.38
CA ILE A 149 -1.61 -0.70 0.62
C ILE A 149 -2.75 0.15 0.08
N GLU A 150 -3.79 0.35 0.89
CA GLU A 150 -4.87 1.30 0.65
C GLU A 150 -4.74 2.41 1.68
N ILE A 151 -4.59 3.66 1.23
CA ILE A 151 -4.57 4.84 2.08
C ILE A 151 -5.83 5.62 1.81
N THR A 152 -6.68 5.75 2.82
CA THR A 152 -7.89 6.56 2.76
C THR A 152 -7.75 7.78 3.66
N LEU A 153 -8.06 8.96 3.11
CA LEU A 153 -8.22 10.19 3.86
C LEU A 153 -9.71 10.58 3.84
N LYS A 154 -10.27 10.91 5.00
CA LYS A 154 -11.66 11.36 5.13
C LYS A 154 -11.70 12.67 5.90
N ASP A 155 -12.42 13.67 5.38
CA ASP A 155 -12.68 14.90 6.12
C ASP A 155 -13.62 14.63 7.29
N ASN A 156 -13.27 15.17 8.45
CA ASN A 156 -14.10 15.03 9.65
C ASN A 156 -15.29 15.99 9.64
N ASN A 157 -15.22 17.04 8.81
CA ASN A 157 -16.22 18.09 8.74
C ASN A 157 -17.19 17.94 7.56
N SER A 158 -17.11 16.84 6.79
CA SER A 158 -17.99 16.54 5.66
C SER A 158 -17.99 15.05 5.34
N SER A 159 -18.67 14.66 4.26
CA SER A 159 -18.62 13.32 3.70
C SER A 159 -17.44 13.09 2.74
N ASP A 160 -16.63 14.12 2.51
CA ASP A 160 -15.54 14.06 1.52
C ASP A 160 -14.47 13.06 1.96
N LYS A 161 -14.03 12.25 1.00
CA LYS A 161 -12.97 11.27 1.20
C LYS A 161 -12.22 11.02 -0.09
N THR A 162 -10.98 10.60 0.03
CA THR A 162 -10.14 10.19 -1.09
C THR A 162 -9.35 8.94 -0.75
N CYS A 163 -8.92 8.20 -1.77
CA CYS A 163 -8.27 6.91 -1.59
C CYS A 163 -7.24 6.65 -2.68
N VAL A 164 -6.05 6.21 -2.27
CA VAL A 164 -5.00 5.71 -3.15
C VAL A 164 -4.69 4.28 -2.76
N MET A 165 -4.62 3.41 -3.77
CA MET A 165 -4.09 2.07 -3.65
C MET A 165 -2.70 2.04 -4.28
N ALA A 166 -1.76 1.34 -3.66
CA ALA A 166 -0.44 1.11 -4.21
C ALA A 166 0.03 -0.33 -3.98
N GLN A 167 0.87 -0.82 -4.88
CA GLN A 167 1.52 -2.12 -4.80
C GLN A 167 3.01 -1.98 -5.04
N ALA A 168 3.81 -2.60 -4.17
CA ALA A 168 5.26 -2.52 -4.24
C ALA A 168 5.91 -3.72 -3.53
N ARG A 169 7.17 -3.98 -3.87
CA ARG A 169 8.06 -4.83 -3.08
C ARG A 169 8.57 -4.06 -1.87
N ALA A 170 8.53 -4.68 -0.70
CA ALA A 170 9.01 -4.10 0.54
C ALA A 170 10.03 -4.97 1.27
N LEU A 171 10.96 -4.31 1.96
CA LEU A 171 11.94 -4.89 2.87
C LEU A 171 11.55 -4.57 4.32
N THR A 172 11.51 -5.59 5.19
CA THR A 172 11.08 -5.47 6.59
C THR A 172 12.25 -5.49 7.59
N HIS A 173 13.45 -5.88 7.15
CA HIS A 173 14.70 -5.85 7.92
C HIS A 173 15.93 -5.74 7.01
#